data_AF-A0A6A0GYL5-F1
#
_entry.id   AF-A0A6A0GYL5-F1
#
_cell.length_a   1.000
_cell.length_b   1.000
_cell.length_c   1.000
_cell.angle_alpha   90.00
_cell.angle_beta   90.00
_cell.angle_gamma   90.00
#
_symmetry.space_group_name_H-M   'P 1'
#
loop_
_entity.id
_entity.type
_entity.pdbx_description
1 polymer ?
#
loop_
_entity_poly.entity_id
_entity_poly.type
_entity_poly.pdbx_seq_one_letter_code
_entity_poly.pdbx_strand_id
1 'polypeptide(L)'
;MSCELVPFTEDSLRVVVCNSNVRHTLSGSEYPARRADCFAAAKVLGKKSLREATMDDIQNHLASLTDVTIRRARHVVTEITRTQEAVAALKRRDYKTFGKLMTESHNSLR
;
A
#
# COMPACT_ATOMS: atom_id res chain seq x y z
N MET A 1 -16.95 -2.21 11.23
CA MET A 1 -15.91 -1.50 10.43
C MET A 1 -16.38 -0.06 10.31
N SER A 2 -15.63 0.91 10.86
CA SER A 2 -16.00 2.33 10.80
C SER A 2 -15.36 2.99 9.57
N CYS A 3 -16.10 3.88 8.92
CA CYS A 3 -15.59 4.73 7.85
C CYS A 3 -15.69 6.18 8.33
N GLU A 4 -14.69 7.00 8.01
CA GLU A 4 -14.65 8.41 8.36
C GLU A 4 -14.44 9.23 7.09
N LEU A 5 -15.23 10.30 6.94
CA LEU A 5 -15.05 11.26 5.86
C LEU A 5 -13.98 12.28 6.26
N VAL A 6 -12.95 12.40 5.43
CA VAL A 6 -11.87 13.39 5.61
C VAL A 6 -12.07 14.50 4.57
N PRO A 7 -12.43 15.73 4.97
CA PRO A 7 -12.63 16.82 4.02
C PRO A 7 -11.34 17.19 3.27
N PHE A 8 -11.44 17.34 1.95
CA PHE A 8 -10.39 17.91 1.10
C PHE A 8 -10.98 19.14 0.39
N THR A 9 -10.95 20.29 1.07
CA THR A 9 -11.65 21.52 0.66
C THR A 9 -10.68 22.69 0.52
N GLU A 10 -9.46 22.43 0.07
CA GLU A 10 -8.41 23.45 -0.05
C GLU A 10 -8.41 24.06 -1.45
N ASP A 11 -8.86 25.31 -1.56
CA ASP A 11 -9.04 26.02 -2.83
C ASP A 11 -7.73 26.27 -3.58
N SER A 12 -6.59 26.25 -2.87
CA SER A 12 -5.27 26.37 -3.47
C SER A 12 -4.71 25.07 -4.06
N LEU A 13 -5.36 23.92 -3.80
CA LEU A 13 -4.90 22.60 -4.25
C LEU A 13 -5.79 21.99 -5.32
N ARG A 14 -5.18 21.22 -6.22
CA ARG A 14 -5.86 20.46 -7.25
C ARG A 14 -5.32 19.04 -7.29
N VAL A 15 -6.20 18.07 -7.50
CA VAL A 15 -5.81 16.70 -7.84
C VAL A 15 -5.77 16.60 -9.36
N VAL A 16 -4.58 16.35 -9.91
CA VAL A 16 -4.39 16.17 -11.35
C VAL A 16 -4.32 14.67 -11.64
N VAL A 17 -5.17 14.19 -12.54
CA VAL A 17 -5.16 12.80 -13.00
C VAL A 17 -4.44 12.73 -14.34
N CYS A 18 -3.29 12.06 -14.37
CA CYS A 18 -2.48 11.88 -15.56
C CYS A 18 -2.73 10.48 -16.17
N ASN A 19 -3.36 10.43 -17.34
CA ASN A 19 -3.52 9.18 -18.08
C ASN A 19 -2.26 8.93 -18.93
N SER A 20 -1.59 7.78 -18.73
CA SER A 20 -0.41 7.41 -19.51
C SER A 20 -0.70 7.21 -21.00
N ASN A 21 -1.98 7.03 -21.38
CA ASN A 21 -2.44 6.68 -22.72
C ASN A 21 -1.84 5.37 -23.28
N VAL A 22 -1.15 4.59 -22.45
CA VAL A 22 -0.64 3.26 -22.80
C VAL A 22 -1.69 2.23 -22.42
N ARG A 23 -2.19 1.49 -23.42
CA ARG A 23 -3.05 0.32 -23.19
C ARG A 23 -2.16 -0.92 -23.12
N HIS A 24 -1.76 -1.31 -21.92
CA HIS A 24 -1.27 -2.67 -21.72
C HIS A 24 -2.46 -3.62 -21.84
N THR A 25 -2.34 -4.66 -22.66
CA THR A 25 -3.28 -5.78 -22.63
C THR A 25 -3.16 -6.40 -21.24
N LEU A 26 -4.08 -6.07 -20.34
CA LEU A 26 -4.20 -6.74 -19.04
C LEU A 26 -4.49 -8.21 -19.36
N SER A 27 -3.45 -9.05 -19.37
CA SER A 27 -3.56 -10.50 -19.57
C SER A 27 -4.34 -11.20 -18.45
N GLY A 28 -4.94 -10.43 -17.53
CA GLY A 28 -5.77 -10.90 -16.41
C GLY A 28 -4.99 -11.63 -15.32
N SER A 29 -3.74 -12.03 -15.56
CA SER A 29 -2.99 -12.93 -14.67
C SER A 29 -2.19 -12.22 -13.57
N GLU A 30 -1.75 -10.99 -13.80
CA GLU A 30 -0.86 -10.29 -12.84
C GLU A 30 -1.55 -9.94 -11.52
N TYR A 31 -2.79 -9.47 -11.57
CA TYR A 31 -3.52 -9.09 -10.35
C TYR A 31 -3.88 -10.32 -9.48
N PRO A 32 -4.46 -11.40 -10.03
CA PRO A 32 -4.66 -12.64 -9.28
C PRO A 32 -3.36 -13.21 -8.70
N ALA A 33 -2.25 -13.16 -9.45
CA ALA A 33 -0.95 -13.61 -8.95
C ALA A 33 -0.51 -12.79 -7.72
N ARG A 34 -0.55 -11.46 -7.80
CA ARG A 34 -0.23 -10.57 -6.65
C ARG A 34 -1.10 -10.86 -5.43
N ARG A 35 -2.39 -11.10 -5.66
CA ARG A 35 -3.33 -11.46 -4.58
C ARG A 35 -2.96 -12.81 -3.94
N ALA A 36 -2.61 -13.80 -4.75
CA ALA A 36 -2.16 -15.10 -4.27
C ALA A 36 -0.86 -15.00 -3.45
N ASP A 37 0.10 -14.18 -3.90
CA ASP A 37 1.35 -13.93 -3.16
C ASP A 37 1.07 -13.34 -1.77
N CYS A 38 0.15 -12.37 -1.67
CA CYS A 38 -0.24 -11.78 -0.38
C CYS A 38 -0.89 -12.80 0.56
N PHE A 39 -1.72 -13.70 0.04
CA PHE A 39 -2.31 -14.77 0.85
C PHE A 39 -1.28 -15.81 1.29
N ALA A 40 -0.36 -16.18 0.41
CA ALA A 40 0.74 -17.08 0.76
C ALA A 40 1.60 -16.48 1.88
N ALA A 41 1.95 -15.20 1.78
CA ALA A 41 2.66 -14.49 2.82
C ALA A 41 1.89 -14.49 4.15
N ALA A 42 0.61 -14.09 4.14
CA ALA A 42 -0.21 -14.07 5.36
C ALA A 42 -0.30 -15.44 6.04
N LYS A 43 -0.41 -16.52 5.23
CA LYS A 43 -0.43 -17.90 5.74
C LYS A 43 0.88 -18.28 6.43
N VAL A 44 2.03 -17.97 5.84
CA VAL A 44 3.35 -18.22 6.45
C VAL A 44 3.51 -17.44 7.76
N LEU A 45 3.00 -16.21 7.81
CA LEU A 45 3.04 -15.38 9.01
C LEU A 45 1.99 -15.75 10.08
N GLY A 46 1.15 -16.76 9.82
CA GLY A 46 0.08 -17.16 10.74
C GLY A 46 -1.00 -16.11 10.96
N LYS A 47 -1.21 -15.20 10.00
CA LYS A 47 -2.19 -14.09 10.10
C LYS A 47 -3.40 -14.34 9.20
N LYS A 48 -4.57 -13.82 9.57
CA LYS A 48 -5.77 -13.91 8.70
C LYS A 48 -5.62 -13.05 7.45
N SER A 49 -4.88 -11.95 7.58
CA SER A 49 -4.54 -11.06 6.47
C SER A 49 -3.26 -10.30 6.80
N LEU A 50 -2.62 -9.71 5.79
CA LEU A 50 -1.47 -8.83 6.00
C LEU A 50 -1.79 -7.56 6.81
N ARG A 51 -3.08 -7.25 7.04
CA ARG A 51 -3.48 -6.16 7.96
C ARG A 51 -3.12 -6.44 9.42
N GLU A 52 -2.97 -7.71 9.80
CA GLU A 52 -2.57 -8.12 11.16
C GLU A 52 -1.05 -8.38 11.26
N ALA A 53 -0.32 -8.19 10.16
CA ALA A 53 1.11 -8.39 10.10
C ALA A 53 1.86 -7.09 10.37
N THR A 54 3.05 -7.24 10.95
CA THR A 54 4.03 -6.17 11.20
C THR A 54 5.28 -6.40 10.37
N MET A 55 6.17 -5.40 10.31
CA MET A 55 7.47 -5.58 9.67
C MET A 55 8.33 -6.62 10.39
N ASP A 56 8.20 -6.72 11.71
CA ASP A 56 8.91 -7.71 12.53
C ASP A 56 8.41 -9.13 12.24
N ASP A 57 7.10 -9.32 12.06
CA ASP A 57 6.55 -10.61 11.62
C ASP A 57 7.24 -11.08 10.32
N ILE A 58 7.42 -10.18 9.35
CA ILE A 58 8.10 -10.47 8.08
C ILE A 58 9.58 -10.78 8.30
N GLN A 59 10.28 -9.98 9.10
CA GLN A 59 11.71 -10.16 9.39
C GLN A 59 12.00 -11.51 10.07
N ASN A 60 11.12 -11.93 10.98
CA ASN A 60 11.26 -13.20 11.70
C ASN A 60 10.97 -14.44 10.84
N HIS A 61 10.35 -14.28 9.67
CA HIS A 61 9.97 -15.37 8.76
C HIS A 61 10.65 -15.29 7.39
N LEU A 62 11.74 -14.52 7.25
CA LEU A 62 12.44 -14.35 5.97
C LEU A 62 12.85 -15.69 5.34
N ALA A 63 13.29 -16.65 6.14
CA ALA A 63 13.69 -17.99 5.66
C ALA A 63 12.51 -18.84 5.15
N SER A 64 11.28 -18.50 5.52
CA SER A 64 10.06 -19.22 5.15
C SER A 64 9.28 -18.54 4.03
N LEU A 65 9.71 -17.36 3.59
CA LEU A 65 9.09 -16.58 2.53
C LEU A 65 9.97 -16.58 1.28
N THR A 66 9.34 -16.47 0.12
CA THR A 66 10.05 -16.23 -1.14
C THR A 66 10.33 -14.73 -1.32
N ASP A 67 11.34 -14.36 -2.10
CA ASP A 67 11.64 -12.95 -2.41
C ASP A 67 10.43 -12.16 -2.94
N VAL A 68 9.57 -12.82 -3.73
CA VAL A 68 8.33 -12.21 -4.22
C VAL A 68 7.38 -11.93 -3.07
N THR A 69 7.08 -12.93 -2.24
CA THR A 69 6.16 -12.78 -1.10
C THR A 69 6.68 -11.81 -0.04
N ILE A 70 8.00 -11.75 0.20
CA ILE A 70 8.63 -10.73 1.06
C ILE A 70 8.35 -9.34 0.52
N ARG A 71 8.63 -9.08 -0.77
CA ARG A 71 8.40 -7.77 -1.38
C ARG A 71 6.93 -7.36 -1.34
N ARG A 72 6.02 -8.29 -1.63
CA ARG A 72 4.57 -8.04 -1.58
C ARG A 72 4.09 -7.75 -0.16
N ALA A 73 4.51 -8.54 0.82
CA ALA A 73 4.15 -8.34 2.21
C ALA A 73 4.67 -7.00 2.74
N ARG A 74 5.94 -6.67 2.48
CA ARG A 74 6.54 -5.39 2.87
C ARG A 74 5.79 -4.21 2.28
N HIS A 75 5.50 -4.24 0.99
CA HIS A 75 4.70 -3.19 0.34
C HIS A 75 3.35 -3.03 1.04
N VAL A 76 2.58 -4.10 1.22
CA VAL A 76 1.23 -4.01 1.80
C VAL A 76 1.27 -3.52 3.25
N VAL A 77 2.14 -4.09 4.09
CA VAL A 77 2.24 -3.71 5.51
C VAL A 77 2.63 -2.24 5.66
N THR A 78 3.64 -1.79 4.90
CA THR A 78 4.07 -0.38 4.95
C THR A 78 3.04 0.57 4.34
N GLU A 79 2.33 0.16 3.29
CA GLU A 79 1.30 0.99 2.66
C GLU A 79 0.07 1.18 3.57
N ILE A 80 -0.26 0.19 4.40
CA ILE A 80 -1.30 0.33 5.43
C ILE A 80 -0.93 1.43 6.43
N THR A 81 0.30 1.39 6.96
CA THR A 81 0.80 2.44 7.87
C THR A 81 0.84 3.80 7.18
N ARG A 82 1.39 3.86 5.96
CA ARG A 82 1.50 5.09 5.17
C ARG A 82 0.14 5.72 4.90
N THR A 83 -0.90 4.92 4.65
CA THR A 83 -2.27 5.41 4.44
C THR A 83 -2.83 6.06 5.71
N GLN A 84 -2.55 5.49 6.89
CA GLN A 84 -2.97 6.07 8.17
C GLN A 84 -2.24 7.40 8.43
N GLU A 85 -0.94 7.44 8.16
CA GLU A 85 -0.13 8.67 8.26
C GLU A 85 -0.61 9.74 7.29
N ALA A 86 -0.97 9.36 6.06
CA ALA A 86 -1.50 10.25 5.05
C ALA A 86 -2.84 10.87 5.47
N VAL A 87 -3.74 10.07 6.07
CA VAL A 87 -4.98 10.58 6.67
C VAL A 87 -4.69 11.58 7.79
N ALA A 88 -3.74 11.28 8.68
CA ALA A 88 -3.36 12.19 9.75
C ALA A 88 -2.77 13.50 9.20
N ALA A 89 -1.96 13.44 8.14
CA ALA A 89 -1.43 14.62 7.45
C ALA A 89 -2.54 15.47 6.81
N LEU A 90 -3.50 14.84 6.12
CA LEU A 90 -4.66 15.53 5.53
C LEU A 90 -5.48 16.27 6.59
N LYS A 91 -5.78 15.61 7.73
CA LYS A 91 -6.53 16.24 8.82
C LYS A 91 -5.84 17.48 9.40
N ARG A 92 -4.51 17.50 9.39
CA ARG A 92 -3.69 18.64 9.83
C ARG A 92 -3.40 19.65 8.72
N ARG A 93 -3.94 19.44 7.51
CA ARG A 93 -3.62 20.23 6.30
C ARG A 93 -2.12 20.27 5.97
N ASP A 94 -1.38 19.23 6.37
CA ASP A 94 0.04 19.08 6.05
C ASP A 94 0.21 18.40 4.69
N TYR A 95 -0.02 19.19 3.64
CA TYR A 95 -0.01 18.71 2.27
C TYR A 95 1.40 18.39 1.75
N LYS A 96 2.45 18.95 2.37
CA LYS A 96 3.84 18.61 2.05
C LYS A 96 4.14 17.17 2.47
N THR A 97 3.79 16.82 3.70
CA THR A 97 3.94 15.44 4.17
C THR A 97 3.03 14.49 3.39
N PHE A 98 1.78 14.87 3.14
CA PHE A 98 0.88 14.07 2.31
C PHE A 98 1.46 13.77 0.92
N GLY A 99 1.97 14.79 0.22
CA GLY A 99 2.60 14.62 -1.09
C GLY A 99 3.86 13.74 -1.05
N LYS A 100 4.70 13.89 -0.02
CA LYS A 100 5.85 13.01 0.21
C LYS A 100 5.42 11.55 0.36
N LEU A 101 4.39 11.28 1.15
CA LEU A 101 3.84 9.93 1.33
C LEU A 101 3.29 9.37 0.00
N MET A 102 2.63 10.18 -0.84
CA MET A 102 2.21 9.75 -2.18
C MET A 102 3.41 9.31 -3.06
N THR A 103 4.52 10.06 -3.02
CA THR A 103 5.74 9.67 -3.74
C THR A 103 6.33 8.37 -3.21
N GLU A 104 6.36 8.19 -1.90
CA GLU A 104 6.84 6.95 -1.27
C GLU A 104 5.94 5.74 -1.60
N SER A 105 4.62 5.95 -1.68
CA SER A 105 3.65 4.96 -2.18
C SER A 105 4.00 4.53 -3.61
N HIS A 106 4.21 5.49 -4.51
CA HIS A 106 4.61 5.22 -5.88
C HIS A 106 5.94 4.43 -5.94
N ASN A 107 6.95 4.85 -5.19
CA ASN A 107 8.24 4.15 -5.15
C ASN A 107 8.13 2.72 -4.62
N SER A 108 7.19 2.46 -3.71
CA SER A 108 6.95 1.11 -3.19
C SER A 108 6.19 0.21 -4.17
N LEU A 109 5.44 0.78 -5.12
CA LEU A 109 4.69 0.04 -6.15
C LEU A 109 5.56 -0.39 -7.33
N ARG A 110 6.68 0.31 -7.55
CA ARG A 110 7.69 0.01 -8.58
C ARG A 110 8.49 -1.23 -8.24
#